data_AF-A0A1G8YUA6-F1
#
_entry.id   AF-A0A1G8YUA6-F1
#
_cell.length_a   1.000
_cell.length_b   1.000
_cell.length_c   1.000
_cell.angle_alpha   90.00
_cell.angle_beta   90.00
_cell.angle_gamma   90.00
#
_symmetry.space_group_name_H-M   'P 1'
#
loop_
_entity.id
_entity.type
_entity.pdbx_description
1 polymer ?
#
loop_
_entity_poly.entity_id
_entity_poly.type
_entity_poly.pdbx_seq_one_letter_code
_entity_poly.pdbx_strand_id
1 'polypeptide(L)'
;MCHHGSPCAHRRRLLASLPAAALLAGLGLSPARADAPKVELPAPGPRDTCPVCGMFVAQYPEWVATILWDDGIAVQFDGAKDFFKYLDNLDKYAPDAPPRRSREWG
;
A
#
# COMPACT_ATOMS: atom_id res chain seq x y z
N MET A 1 27.46 31.91 47.12
CA MET A 1 27.29 30.53 47.61
C MET A 1 26.20 29.86 46.79
N CYS A 2 26.56 28.95 45.88
CA CYS A 2 25.61 28.10 45.17
C CYS A 2 25.96 26.64 45.48
N HIS A 3 25.02 25.92 46.09
CA HIS A 3 25.17 24.51 46.43
C HIS A 3 25.21 23.66 45.14
N HIS A 4 26.26 22.87 44.99
CA HIS A 4 26.39 21.84 43.95
C HIS A 4 25.56 20.62 44.37
N GLY A 5 24.26 20.63 44.11
CA GLY A 5 23.46 19.41 44.09
C GLY A 5 23.77 18.66 42.81
N SER A 6 24.36 17.47 42.91
CA SER A 6 24.69 16.61 41.78
C SER A 6 23.49 15.73 41.41
N PRO A 7 22.99 15.77 40.17
CA PRO A 7 22.20 14.66 39.65
C PRO A 7 22.63 14.32 38.21
N CYS A 8 23.55 13.38 37.98
CA CYS A 8 23.80 12.96 36.59
C CYS A 8 24.45 11.58 36.31
N ALA A 9 24.88 10.80 37.31
CA ALA A 9 25.57 9.54 37.02
C ALA A 9 24.63 8.33 36.82
N HIS A 10 23.55 8.24 37.60
CA HIS A 10 22.71 7.03 37.63
C HIS A 10 21.75 6.92 36.43
N ARG A 11 21.23 8.06 35.94
CA ARG A 11 20.30 8.14 34.81
C ARG A 11 20.96 7.75 33.48
N ARG A 12 22.24 8.09 33.30
CA ARG A 12 23.03 7.70 32.12
C ARG A 12 23.32 6.20 32.05
N ARG A 13 23.53 5.55 33.20
CA ARG A 13 23.77 4.10 33.27
C ARG A 13 22.50 3.27 33.04
N LEU A 14 21.36 3.73 33.53
CA LEU A 14 20.06 3.06 33.31
C LEU A 14 19.60 3.13 31.85
N LEU A 15 19.90 4.21 31.14
CA LEU A 15 19.56 4.35 29.72
C LEU A 15 20.48 3.51 28.81
N ALA A 16 21.73 3.29 29.21
CA ALA A 16 22.70 2.51 28.43
C ALA A 16 22.44 1.00 28.45
N SER A 17 21.69 0.47 29.42
CA SER A 17 21.37 -0.96 29.53
C SER A 17 20.10 -1.39 28.76
N LEU A 18 19.27 -0.44 28.33
CA LEU A 18 18.02 -0.70 27.60
C LEU A 18 18.18 -1.50 26.28
N PRO A 19 19.18 -1.23 25.40
CA PRO A 19 19.32 -1.99 24.15
C PRO A 19 19.71 -3.46 24.39
N ALA A 20 20.55 -3.73 25.39
CA ALA A 20 20.95 -5.09 25.76
C ALA A 20 19.77 -5.90 26.34
N ALA A 21 18.91 -5.25 27.14
CA ALA A 21 17.71 -5.88 27.68
C ALA A 21 16.67 -6.19 26.57
N ALA A 22 16.52 -5.31 25.58
CA ALA A 22 15.62 -5.53 24.45
C ALA A 22 16.07 -6.70 23.55
N LEU A 23 17.38 -6.87 23.34
CA LEU A 23 17.96 -7.99 22.60
C LEU A 23 17.79 -9.33 23.33
N LEU A 24 17.92 -9.35 24.65
CA LEU A 24 17.75 -10.56 25.47
C LEU A 24 16.28 -11.00 25.59
N ALA A 25 15.33 -10.07 25.48
CA ALA A 25 13.90 -10.35 25.57
C ALA A 25 13.28 -10.88 24.25
N GLY A 26 14.07 -11.06 23.18
CA GLY A 26 13.54 -11.55 21.90
C GLY A 26 12.69 -10.53 21.14
N LEU A 27 12.63 -9.27 21.58
CA LEU A 27 12.06 -8.14 20.82
C LEU A 27 13.02 -7.67 19.72
N GLY A 28 13.66 -8.62 19.04
CA GLY A 28 14.47 -8.36 17.86
C GLY A 28 13.59 -7.94 16.67
N LEU A 29 14.21 -7.26 15.72
CA LEU A 29 13.58 -6.83 14.47
C LEU A 29 13.06 -8.08 13.71
N SER A 30 11.74 -8.27 13.69
CA SER A 30 11.13 -9.32 12.88
C SER A 30 11.26 -8.95 11.40
N PRO A 31 11.71 -9.86 10.53
CA PRO A 31 11.70 -9.59 9.09
C PRO A 31 10.25 -9.42 8.62
N ALA A 32 9.99 -8.34 7.88
CA ALA A 32 8.70 -8.16 7.22
C ALA A 32 8.50 -9.32 6.23
N ARG A 33 7.40 -10.05 6.38
CA ARG A 33 7.07 -11.18 5.51
C ARG A 33 6.25 -10.65 4.34
N ALA A 34 6.81 -10.69 3.14
CA ALA A 34 6.14 -10.30 1.90
C ALA A 34 5.64 -11.54 1.13
N ASP A 35 4.93 -12.45 1.80
CA ASP A 35 4.36 -13.67 1.20
C ASP A 35 3.02 -13.40 0.47
N ALA A 36 2.79 -12.18 -0.02
CA ALA A 36 1.59 -11.89 -0.78
C ALA A 36 1.62 -12.65 -2.12
N PRO A 37 0.56 -13.37 -2.50
CA PRO A 37 0.50 -14.04 -3.78
C PRO A 37 0.62 -13.02 -4.91
N LYS A 38 1.42 -13.34 -5.93
CA LYS A 38 1.53 -12.50 -7.12
C LYS A 38 0.20 -12.56 -7.87
N VAL A 39 -0.44 -11.40 -8.02
CA VAL A 39 -1.66 -11.28 -8.83
C VAL A 39 -1.22 -11.16 -10.28
N GLU A 40 -1.64 -12.11 -11.12
CA GLU A 40 -1.48 -12.00 -12.57
C GLU A 40 -2.64 -11.16 -13.13
N LEU A 41 -2.28 -10.03 -13.74
CA LEU A 41 -3.23 -9.10 -14.35
C LEU A 41 -3.08 -9.19 -15.87
N PRO A 42 -4.19 -9.23 -16.63
CA PRO A 42 -4.12 -9.23 -18.09
C PRO A 42 -3.55 -7.89 -18.59
N ALA A 43 -2.63 -7.97 -19.56
CA ALA A 43 -2.10 -6.78 -20.23
C ALA A 43 -3.19 -6.11 -21.10
N PRO A 44 -3.16 -4.78 -21.27
CA PRO A 44 -4.09 -4.09 -22.15
C PRO A 44 -3.97 -4.55 -23.60
N GLY A 45 -5.11 -4.78 -24.24
CA GLY A 45 -5.21 -4.99 -25.67
C GLY A 45 -5.01 -3.67 -26.45
N PRO A 46 -4.68 -3.74 -27.76
CA PRO A 46 -4.43 -2.56 -28.58
C PRO A 46 -5.62 -1.59 -28.73
N ARG A 47 -6.83 -2.04 -28.39
CA ARG A 47 -8.07 -1.25 -28.47
C ARG A 47 -8.65 -0.91 -27.10
N ASP A 48 -8.00 -1.32 -26.03
CA ASP A 48 -8.47 -1.03 -24.68
C ASP A 48 -8.28 0.46 -24.40
N THR A 49 -9.37 1.10 -23.97
CA THR A 49 -9.40 2.52 -23.64
C THR A 49 -9.66 2.71 -22.15
N CYS A 50 -9.04 3.74 -21.59
CA CYS A 50 -9.29 4.14 -20.21
C CYS A 50 -10.72 4.69 -20.08
N PRO A 51 -11.58 4.17 -19.19
CA PRO A 51 -12.98 4.61 -19.07
C PRO A 51 -13.12 6.05 -18.51
N VAL A 52 -12.03 6.63 -18.01
CA VAL A 52 -12.03 7.98 -17.43
C VAL A 52 -11.62 9.04 -18.45
N CYS A 53 -10.54 8.80 -19.21
CA CYS A 53 -9.98 9.79 -20.15
C CYS A 53 -10.13 9.42 -21.64
N GLY A 54 -10.45 8.16 -21.96
CA GLY A 54 -10.62 7.67 -23.33
C GLY A 54 -9.32 7.33 -24.08
N MET A 55 -8.14 7.51 -23.47
CA MET A 55 -6.85 7.18 -24.08
C MET A 55 -6.67 5.67 -24.29
N PHE A 56 -5.96 5.29 -25.35
CA PHE A 56 -5.54 3.91 -25.59
C PHE A 56 -4.43 3.51 -24.63
N VAL A 57 -4.69 2.48 -23.81
CA VAL A 57 -3.85 2.14 -22.66
C VAL A 57 -2.58 1.38 -23.08
N ALA A 58 -2.63 0.62 -24.17
CA ALA A 58 -1.53 -0.22 -24.62
C ALA A 58 -0.28 0.54 -25.12
N GLN A 59 -0.36 1.87 -25.32
CA GLN A 59 0.79 2.65 -25.79
C GLN A 59 1.87 2.84 -24.72
N TYR A 60 1.49 2.81 -23.43
CA TYR A 60 2.38 3.09 -22.30
C TYR A 60 2.25 2.02 -21.21
N PRO A 61 2.66 0.75 -21.48
CA PRO A 61 2.42 -0.39 -20.59
C PRO A 61 3.05 -0.22 -19.20
N GLU A 62 4.13 0.54 -19.10
CA GLU A 62 4.80 0.83 -17.83
C GLU A 62 3.96 1.67 -16.85
N TRP A 63 2.94 2.41 -17.31
CA TRP A 63 2.16 3.34 -16.49
C TRP A 63 0.74 2.83 -16.22
N VAL A 64 0.43 1.64 -16.72
CA VAL A 64 -0.91 1.04 -16.66
C VAL A 64 -1.29 0.68 -15.24
N ALA A 65 -2.54 0.98 -14.90
CA ALA A 65 -3.22 0.37 -13.76
C ALA A 65 -4.35 -0.52 -14.27
N THR A 66 -4.63 -1.62 -13.56
CA THR A 66 -5.67 -2.59 -13.93
C THR A 66 -6.53 -2.92 -12.71
N ILE A 67 -7.85 -2.95 -12.91
CA ILE A 67 -8.79 -3.62 -12.00
C ILE A 67 -9.19 -4.94 -12.65
N LEU A 68 -8.99 -6.05 -11.95
CA LEU A 68 -9.59 -7.33 -12.29
C LEU A 68 -10.77 -7.57 -11.36
N TRP A 69 -11.98 -7.59 -11.92
CA TRP A 69 -13.20 -7.90 -11.19
C TRP A 69 -13.35 -9.41 -10.94
N ASP A 70 -14.17 -9.79 -9.97
CA ASP A 70 -14.40 -11.19 -9.59
C ASP A 70 -15.05 -12.02 -10.72
N ASP A 71 -15.73 -11.37 -11.67
CA ASP A 71 -16.28 -11.98 -12.89
C ASP A 71 -15.23 -12.15 -14.00
N GLY A 72 -13.98 -11.74 -13.75
CA GLY A 72 -12.87 -11.81 -14.70
C GLY A 72 -12.77 -10.63 -15.65
N ILE A 73 -13.65 -9.62 -15.55
CA ILE A 73 -13.56 -8.42 -16.39
C ILE A 73 -12.38 -7.58 -15.93
N ALA A 74 -11.47 -7.28 -16.85
CA ALA A 74 -10.35 -6.38 -16.61
C ALA A 74 -10.65 -4.98 -17.16
N VAL A 75 -10.53 -3.97 -16.29
CA VAL A 75 -10.62 -2.56 -16.67
C VAL A 75 -9.23 -1.96 -16.65
N GLN A 76 -8.81 -1.39 -17.77
CA GLN A 76 -7.48 -0.84 -17.98
C GLN A 76 -7.49 0.68 -17.87
N PHE A 77 -6.46 1.24 -17.24
CA PHE A 77 -6.33 2.67 -16.99
C PHE A 77 -5.00 3.21 -17.50
N ASP A 78 -5.05 4.40 -18.11
CA ASP A 78 -3.90 5.18 -18.62
C ASP A 78 -2.98 5.73 -17.51
N GLY A 79 -3.19 5.30 -16.26
CA GLY A 79 -2.41 5.77 -15.12
C GLY A 79 -3.14 5.66 -13.78
N ALA A 80 -2.35 5.70 -12.70
CA ALA A 80 -2.86 5.70 -11.33
C ALA A 80 -3.86 6.85 -11.06
N LYS A 81 -3.65 8.03 -11.68
CA LYS A 81 -4.57 9.19 -11.56
C LYS A 81 -6.00 8.81 -11.93
N ASP A 82 -6.18 8.15 -13.07
CA ASP A 82 -7.51 7.83 -13.59
C ASP A 82 -8.10 6.61 -12.91
N PHE A 83 -7.27 5.63 -12.55
CA PHE A 83 -7.67 4.53 -11.66
C PHE A 83 -8.28 5.04 -10.34
N PHE A 84 -7.65 6.00 -9.66
CA PHE A 84 -8.19 6.52 -8.41
C PHE A 84 -9.48 7.33 -8.59
N LYS A 85 -9.60 8.10 -9.69
CA LYS A 85 -10.87 8.78 -10.03
C LYS A 85 -12.02 7.81 -10.25
N TYR A 86 -11.73 6.67 -10.90
CA TYR A 86 -12.69 5.61 -11.11
C TYR A 86 -13.15 5.01 -9.78
N LEU A 87 -12.21 4.66 -8.88
CA LEU A 87 -12.52 4.10 -7.57
C LEU A 87 -13.26 5.05 -6.62
N ASP A 88 -13.01 6.35 -6.74
CA ASP A 88 -13.66 7.39 -5.94
C ASP A 88 -15.12 7.60 -6.34
N ASN A 89 -15.48 7.29 -7.59
CA ASN A 89 -16.83 7.51 -8.12
C ASN A 89 -17.29 6.35 -9.02
N LEU A 90 -17.47 5.18 -8.42
CA LEU A 90 -17.94 3.98 -9.14
C LEU A 90 -19.34 4.17 -9.72
N ASP A 91 -20.24 4.90 -9.05
CA ASP A 91 -21.60 5.15 -9.57
C ASP A 91 -21.57 5.84 -10.94
N LYS A 92 -20.59 6.72 -11.17
CA LYS A 92 -20.41 7.40 -12.46
C LYS A 92 -19.74 6.51 -13.51
N TYR A 93 -18.66 5.84 -13.13
CA TYR A 93 -17.78 5.17 -14.10
C TYR A 93 -18.10 3.69 -14.31
N ALA A 94 -18.82 3.08 -13.38
CA ALA A 94 -19.11 1.66 -13.35
C ALA A 94 -20.40 1.37 -12.56
N PRO A 95 -21.55 1.91 -12.99
CA PRO A 95 -22.83 1.76 -12.28
C PRO A 95 -23.25 0.29 -12.12
N ASP A 96 -22.84 -0.56 -13.06
CA ASP A 96 -23.14 -1.99 -13.09
C ASP A 96 -21.98 -2.85 -12.54
N ALA A 97 -20.92 -2.24 -12.00
CA ALA A 97 -19.81 -3.00 -11.45
C ALA A 97 -20.24 -3.83 -10.23
N PRO A 98 -19.68 -5.04 -10.05
CA PRO A 98 -19.96 -5.84 -8.89
C PRO A 98 -19.60 -5.09 -7.60
N PRO A 99 -20.37 -5.29 -6.51
CA PRO A 99 -20.19 -4.53 -5.27
C PRO A 99 -18.78 -4.74 -4.71
N ARG A 100 -18.15 -3.66 -4.23
CA ARG A 100 -16.87 -3.73 -3.54
C ARG A 100 -17.00 -4.70 -2.38
N ARG A 101 -16.23 -5.80 -2.40
CA ARG A 101 -16.09 -6.70 -1.25
C ARG A 101 -15.71 -5.86 -0.03
N SER A 102 -16.58 -5.80 0.98
CA SER A 102 -16.24 -5.23 2.27
C SER A 102 -15.06 -6.02 2.80
N ARG A 103 -13.86 -5.43 2.84
CA ARG A 103 -12.72 -6.06 3.48
C ARG A 103 -13.04 -6.13 4.97
N GLU A 104 -13.34 -7.34 5.42
CA GLU A 104 -13.09 -7.77 6.80
C GLU A 104 -11.58 -7.65 7.02
N TRP A 105 -11.15 -6.52 7.57
CA TRP A 105 -9.78 -6.31 8.00
C TRP A 105 -9.59 -7.06 9.32
N GLY A 106 -8.97 -8.23 9.26
CA GLY A 106 -8.40 -8.93 10.41
C GLY A 106 -6.99 -8.43 10.73
#